data_AF-A0A354BFR6-F1
#
_entry.id   AF-A0A354BFR6-F1
#
_cell.length_a   1.000
_cell.length_b   1.000
_cell.length_c   1.000
_cell.angle_alpha   90.00
_cell.angle_beta   90.00
_cell.angle_gamma   90.00
#
_symmetry.space_group_name_H-M   'P 1'
#
loop_
_entity.id
_entity.type
_entity.pdbx_description
1 polymer ?
#
loop_
_entity_poly.entity_id
_entity_poly.type
_entity_poly.pdbx_seq_one_letter_code
_entity_poly.pdbx_strand_id
1 'polypeptide(L)'
;VCGGCIISGGRVQNSVLSPNVHVHDHADIRESVVMENVTIGAQSRIRRAIIDKDVTIPPQTEIGYNREADAQRFTVTESGLVVISKGMKLHASVDPSG
;
A
#
# COMPACT_ATOMS: atom_id res chain seq x y z
N VAL A 1 -10.75 9.61 5.91
CA VAL A 1 -10.71 8.31 6.62
C VAL A 1 -12.14 7.88 6.87
N CYS A 2 -12.53 6.67 6.50
CA CYS A 2 -13.87 6.12 6.73
C CYS A 2 -13.96 5.33 8.04
N GLY A 3 -15.18 5.04 8.50
CA GLY A 3 -15.41 4.23 9.71
C GLY A 3 -14.81 2.83 9.62
N GLY A 4 -14.30 2.33 10.75
CA GLY A 4 -13.67 1.01 10.84
C GLY A 4 -12.20 0.96 10.42
N CYS A 5 -11.59 2.09 10.03
CA CYS A 5 -10.14 2.14 9.81
C CYS A 5 -9.38 2.06 11.14
N ILE A 6 -8.37 1.18 11.21
CA ILE A 6 -7.45 1.11 12.34
C ILE A 6 -6.09 1.64 11.87
N ILE A 7 -5.62 2.73 12.46
CA ILE A 7 -4.31 3.30 12.19
C ILE A 7 -3.48 3.22 13.46
N SER A 8 -2.63 2.20 13.54
CA SER A 8 -1.69 2.01 14.65
C SER A 8 -0.38 2.67 14.28
N GLY A 9 -0.04 3.83 14.86
CA GLY A 9 1.26 4.49 14.67
C GLY A 9 1.63 4.91 13.24
N GLY A 10 0.72 4.76 12.28
CA GLY A 10 0.93 5.11 10.87
C GLY A 10 0.56 6.56 10.56
N ARG A 11 1.13 7.08 9.47
CA ARG A 11 0.82 8.41 8.92
C ARG A 11 0.02 8.27 7.64
N VAL A 12 -1.09 9.02 7.54
CA VAL A 12 -1.93 9.07 6.34
C VAL A 12 -2.11 10.52 5.94
N GLN A 13 -1.70 10.89 4.73
CA GLN A 13 -1.75 12.26 4.23
C GLN A 13 -2.31 12.32 2.81
N ASN A 14 -3.22 13.28 2.55
CA ASN A 14 -3.83 13.49 1.22
C ASN A 14 -4.35 12.18 0.59
N SER A 15 -4.91 11.30 1.42
CA SER A 15 -5.27 9.94 1.02
C SER A 15 -6.69 9.59 1.47
N VAL A 16 -7.33 8.72 0.71
CA VAL A 16 -8.68 8.21 0.99
C VAL A 16 -8.55 6.76 1.42
N LEU A 17 -9.05 6.44 2.62
CA LEU A 17 -9.15 5.08 3.13
C LEU A 17 -10.62 4.68 3.22
N SER A 18 -10.99 3.63 2.49
CA SER A 18 -12.29 2.97 2.54
C SER A 18 -12.48 2.20 3.86
N PRO A 19 -13.69 1.68 4.15
CA PRO A 19 -13.95 0.94 5.39
C PRO A 19 -13.06 -0.29 5.59
N ASN A 20 -12.84 -0.65 6.86
CA ASN A 20 -12.05 -1.83 7.26
C ASN A 20 -10.61 -1.85 6.74
N VAL A 21 -9.99 -0.68 6.56
CA VAL A 21 -8.56 -0.59 6.24
C VAL A 21 -7.74 -0.66 7.52
N HIS A 22 -6.75 -1.56 7.52
CA HIS A 22 -5.81 -1.74 8.63
C HIS A 22 -4.45 -1.18 8.25
N VAL A 23 -3.99 -0.17 8.97
CA VAL A 23 -2.68 0.45 8.81
C VAL A 23 -1.84 0.13 10.04
N HIS A 24 -0.79 -0.68 9.84
CA HIS A 24 0.11 -1.10 10.90
C HIS A 24 1.20 -0.05 11.19
N ASP A 25 1.97 -0.32 12.25
CA ASP A 25 2.93 0.61 12.86
C ASP A 25 3.94 1.20 11.86
N HIS A 26 4.14 2.51 11.94
CA HIS A 26 5.09 3.26 11.12
C HIS A 26 4.85 3.19 9.60
N ALA A 27 3.68 2.73 9.14
CA ALA A 27 3.33 2.84 7.74
C ALA A 27 3.08 4.32 7.35
N ASP A 28 3.55 4.74 6.18
CA ASP A 28 3.40 6.11 5.66
C ASP A 28 2.69 6.07 4.31
N ILE A 29 1.44 6.56 4.28
CA ILE A 29 0.56 6.52 3.11
C ILE A 29 0.27 7.95 2.67
N ARG A 30 0.64 8.28 1.41
CA ARG A 30 0.53 9.63 0.86
C ARG A 30 -0.11 9.64 -0.52
N GLU A 31 -0.96 10.63 -0.80
CA GLU A 31 -1.52 10.85 -2.14
C GLU A 31 -2.18 9.59 -2.74
N SER A 32 -2.82 8.74 -1.92
CA SER A 32 -3.24 7.39 -2.31
C SER A 32 -4.71 7.11 -2.04
N VAL A 33 -5.27 6.15 -2.75
CA VAL A 33 -6.63 5.63 -2.56
C VAL A 33 -6.51 4.17 -2.14
N VAL A 34 -7.07 3.83 -0.98
CA VAL A 34 -7.03 2.48 -0.41
C VAL A 34 -8.46 1.98 -0.25
N MET A 35 -8.79 0.91 -0.98
CA MET A 35 -10.12 0.31 -1.00
C MET A 35 -10.40 -0.57 0.22
N GLU A 36 -11.61 -1.10 0.33
CA GLU A 36 -12.08 -1.83 1.50
C GLU A 36 -11.27 -3.10 1.81
N ASN A 37 -11.20 -3.46 3.10
CA ASN A 37 -10.52 -4.65 3.62
C ASN A 37 -9.02 -4.76 3.27
N VAL A 38 -8.36 -3.63 2.99
CA VAL A 38 -6.92 -3.61 2.73
C VAL A 38 -6.13 -3.62 4.04
N THR A 39 -5.08 -4.43 4.09
CA THR A 39 -4.12 -4.45 5.20
C THR A 39 -2.76 -3.92 4.73
N ILE A 40 -2.25 -2.89 5.40
CA ILE A 40 -0.95 -2.27 5.12
C ILE A 40 0.03 -2.64 6.23
N GLY A 41 1.02 -3.47 5.91
CA GLY A 41 2.05 -3.92 6.84
C GLY A 41 2.90 -2.81 7.44
N ALA A 42 3.55 -3.12 8.56
CA ALA A 42 4.36 -2.17 9.32
C ALA A 42 5.54 -1.61 8.50
N GLN A 43 5.91 -0.36 8.73
CA GLN A 43 7.01 0.33 8.05
C GLN A 43 6.87 0.44 6.53
N SER A 44 5.71 0.13 5.95
CA SER A 44 5.47 0.25 4.52
C SER A 44 5.30 1.72 4.12
N ARG A 45 5.87 2.10 2.98
CA ARG A 45 5.83 3.46 2.44
C ARG A 45 5.11 3.43 1.10
N ILE A 46 3.98 4.11 1.04
CA ILE A 46 3.09 4.09 -0.11
C ILE A 46 2.82 5.52 -0.54
N ARG A 47 3.09 5.80 -1.81
CA ARG A 47 2.81 7.12 -2.40
C ARG A 47 2.15 6.96 -3.76
N ARG A 48 1.17 7.83 -4.06
CA ARG A 48 0.53 7.90 -5.38
C ARG A 48 0.12 6.52 -5.91
N ALA A 49 -0.62 5.79 -5.07
CA ALA A 49 -1.09 4.46 -5.38
C ALA A 49 -2.61 4.35 -5.27
N ILE A 50 -3.19 3.48 -6.08
CA ILE A 50 -4.55 2.95 -5.92
C ILE A 50 -4.42 1.48 -5.53
N ILE A 51 -4.93 1.13 -4.35
CA ILE A 51 -4.91 -0.23 -3.82
C ILE A 51 -6.33 -0.76 -3.81
N ASP A 52 -6.60 -1.78 -4.62
CA ASP A 52 -7.91 -2.42 -4.72
C ASP A 52 -8.24 -3.26 -3.47
N LYS A 53 -9.48 -3.69 -3.36
CA LYS A 53 -10.02 -4.37 -2.19
C LYS A 53 -9.38 -5.73 -1.92
N ASP A 54 -9.43 -6.13 -0.65
CA ASP A 54 -8.93 -7.42 -0.15
C ASP A 54 -7.41 -7.64 -0.39
N VAL A 55 -6.64 -6.56 -0.60
CA VAL A 55 -5.18 -6.61 -0.80
C VAL A 55 -4.47 -6.60 0.55
N THR A 56 -3.41 -7.41 0.67
CA THR A 56 -2.50 -7.38 1.82
C THR A 56 -1.11 -6.96 1.35
N ILE A 57 -0.65 -5.82 1.85
CA ILE A 57 0.69 -5.30 1.61
C ILE A 57 1.59 -5.79 2.76
N PRO A 58 2.69 -6.51 2.48
CA PRO A 58 3.60 -6.99 3.51
C PRO A 58 4.32 -5.83 4.20
N PRO A 59 4.89 -6.06 5.40
CA PRO A 59 5.73 -5.06 6.06
C PRO A 59 6.90 -4.61 5.17
N GLN A 60 7.43 -3.41 5.43
CA GLN A 60 8.60 -2.84 4.77
C GLN A 60 8.46 -2.74 3.24
N THR A 61 7.23 -2.65 2.73
CA THR A 61 6.99 -2.52 1.29
C THR A 61 7.06 -1.05 0.88
N GLU A 62 7.83 -0.76 -0.16
CA GLU A 62 7.81 0.53 -0.83
C GLU A 62 7.02 0.46 -2.14
N ILE A 63 6.07 1.39 -2.33
CA ILE A 63 5.24 1.54 -3.54
C ILE A 63 5.21 3.02 -3.94
N GLY A 64 5.46 3.30 -5.22
CA GLY A 64 5.40 4.65 -5.79
C GLY A 64 6.66 5.50 -5.58
N TYR A 65 7.77 4.86 -5.20
CA TYR A 65 9.08 5.48 -5.03
C TYR A 65 10.06 5.15 -6.16
N ASN A 66 9.95 3.96 -6.75
CA ASN A 66 10.78 3.53 -7.88
C ASN A 66 9.89 3.03 -9.02
N ARG A 67 9.74 3.87 -10.04
CA ARG A 67 8.88 3.59 -11.19
C ARG A 67 9.24 2.29 -11.92
N GLU A 68 10.53 1.99 -12.07
CA GLU A 68 10.98 0.77 -12.77
C GLU A 68 10.64 -0.49 -11.97
N ALA A 69 10.93 -0.47 -10.67
CA ALA A 69 10.60 -1.58 -9.77
C ALA A 69 9.08 -1.76 -9.62
N ASP A 70 8.33 -0.66 -9.55
CA ASP A 70 6.87 -0.68 -9.47
C ASP A 70 6.26 -1.24 -10.76
N ALA A 71 6.78 -0.84 -11.94
CA ALA A 71 6.28 -1.32 -13.24
C ALA A 71 6.56 -2.81 -13.50
N GLN A 72 7.59 -3.38 -12.84
CA GLN A 72 7.85 -4.83 -12.89
C GLN A 72 6.83 -5.64 -12.06
N ARG A 73 6.20 -5.02 -11.06
CA ARG A 73 5.34 -5.69 -10.07
C ARG A 73 3.87 -5.35 -10.22
N PHE A 74 3.56 -4.17 -10.74
CA PHE A 74 2.25 -3.54 -10.74
C PHE A 74 1.97 -2.80 -12.04
N THR A 75 0.72 -2.43 -12.25
CA THR A 75 0.36 -1.51 -13.33
C THR A 75 0.75 -0.09 -12.94
N VAL A 76 1.59 0.55 -13.75
CA VAL A 76 1.99 1.96 -13.55
C VAL A 76 1.52 2.78 -14.73
N THR A 77 0.73 3.81 -14.47
CA THR A 77 0.24 4.72 -15.51
C THR A 77 1.37 5.60 -16.06
N GLU A 78 1.16 6.22 -17.22
CA GLU A 78 2.10 7.21 -17.78
C GLU A 78 2.38 8.35 -16.80
N SER A 79 1.34 8.84 -16.11
CA SER A 79 1.46 9.87 -15.08
C SER A 79 2.27 9.40 -13.87
N GLY A 80 2.48 8.09 -13.68
CA GLY A 80 3.25 7.46 -12.61
C GLY A 80 2.40 7.01 -11.42
N LEU A 81 1.11 6.78 -11.61
CA LEU A 81 0.20 6.26 -10.58
C LEU A 81 0.34 4.73 -10.55
N VAL A 82 0.57 4.17 -9.36
CA VAL A 82 0.68 2.70 -9.21
C VAL A 82 -0.70 2.13 -8.89
N VAL A 83 -1.11 1.07 -9.60
CA VAL A 83 -2.38 0.39 -9.38
C VAL A 83 -2.12 -1.05 -8.96
N ILE A 84 -2.64 -1.42 -7.79
CA ILE A 84 -2.55 -2.76 -7.21
C ILE A 84 -3.93 -3.41 -7.30
N SER A 85 -4.07 -4.38 -8.19
CA SER A 85 -5.34 -5.08 -8.47
C SER A 85 -5.73 -6.05 -7.35
N LYS A 86 -7.05 -6.33 -7.26
CA LYS A 86 -7.64 -7.28 -6.31
C LYS A 86 -6.92 -8.64 -6.29
N GLY A 87 -6.78 -9.21 -5.10
CA GLY A 87 -6.29 -10.58 -4.91
C GLY A 87 -4.78 -10.74 -5.08
N MET A 88 -4.05 -9.63 -5.26
CA MET A 88 -2.59 -9.66 -5.26
C MET A 88 -2.09 -9.87 -3.82
N LYS A 89 -1.62 -11.08 -3.53
CA LYS A 89 -0.84 -11.35 -2.33
C LYS A 89 0.60 -10.98 -2.64
N LEU A 90 1.04 -9.84 -2.12
CA LEU A 90 2.44 -9.47 -2.19
C LEU A 90 3.21 -10.34 -1.20
N HIS A 91 4.09 -11.20 -1.73
CA HIS A 91 5.04 -11.93 -0.90
C HIS A 91 6.15 -10.95 -0.55
N ALA A 92 6.51 -10.88 0.73
CA ALA A 92 7.74 -10.20 1.14
C ALA A 92 8.88 -10.86 0.37
N SER A 93 9.74 -10.07 -0.28
CA SER A 93 11.03 -10.57 -0.75
C SER A 93 11.77 -11.06 0.49
N VAL A 94 11.88 -12.39 0.62
CA VAL A 94 12.81 -13.01 1.56
C VAL A 94 14.18 -12.59 1.07
N ASP A 95 14.86 -11.70 1.80
CA ASP A 95 16.27 -11.45 1.55
C ASP A 95 16.99 -12.80 1.64
N PRO A 96 17.69 -13.26 0.59
CA PRO A 96 18.44 -14.52 0.63
C PRO A 96 19.76 -14.37 1.41
N SER A 97 19.83 -13.46 2.38
CA SER A 97 20.99 -13.26 3.25
C SER A 97 20.69 -13.80 4.65
N GLY A 98 20.62 -15.13 4.72
CA GLY A 98 20.95 -15.93 5.90
C GLY A 98 22.16 -16.80 5.56
#